data_AF-A0AAN6XZJ2-F1
#
_entry.id   AF-A0AAN6XZJ2-F1
#
_cell.length_a   1.000
_cell.length_b   1.000
_cell.length_c   1.000
_cell.angle_alpha   90.00
_cell.angle_beta   90.00
_cell.angle_gamma   90.00
#
_symmetry.space_group_name_H-M   'P 1'
#
loop_
_entity.id
_entity.type
_entity.pdbx_description
1 polymer ?
#
loop_
_entity_poly.entity_id
_entity_poly.type
_entity_poly.pdbx_seq_one_letter_code
_entity_poly.pdbx_strand_id
1 'polypeptide(L)'
;MILTTPILGVLALVARVSAAPSPDALLARAPPVQIKTLSATQIAPFLNKANAPFSPNSSLSARDSEEPSDRLTSRTIVGTDNRVLWPSPDYPYSAVGKLTFSSGPACTGTMIGRRHVATAKQCLPSLSSPWSARFAPSYYDGERLGGSNAIAVFIPNSLTPVGVCGYKEDWAIIVLADPIGDTATGWFGSKQINCTAQRNIANWFHTGWPADKGGNRPYRQEAITVTRCDECAPGGPLETDADVLAGQTGGPLWLWENGSRYLYGMASYGAVGRNYFASGPNFYGAIGAAYSAYP
;
A
#
# COMPACT_ATOMS: atom_id res chain seq x y z
N MET A 1 11.82 56.11 -55.68
CA MET A 1 12.43 55.00 -54.91
C MET A 1 11.49 54.69 -53.77
N ILE A 2 10.58 53.73 -53.96
CA ILE A 2 9.53 53.38 -53.00
C ILE A 2 10.00 52.10 -52.28
N LEU A 3 10.35 52.21 -50.99
CA LEU A 3 10.71 51.05 -50.18
C LEU A 3 9.42 50.32 -49.75
N THR A 4 9.24 49.10 -50.24
CA THR A 4 8.25 48.15 -49.75
C THR A 4 8.90 47.27 -48.67
N THR A 5 8.48 47.43 -47.42
CA THR A 5 8.88 46.57 -46.30
C THR A 5 8.01 45.29 -46.30
N PRO A 6 8.59 44.08 -46.22
CA PRO A 6 7.79 42.87 -46.09
C PRO A 6 7.35 42.70 -44.63
N ILE A 7 6.05 42.54 -44.41
CA ILE A 7 5.50 42.14 -43.12
C ILE A 7 5.75 40.64 -42.96
N LEU A 8 6.69 40.28 -42.10
CA LEU A 8 6.97 38.91 -41.71
C LEU A 8 5.85 38.45 -40.75
N GLY A 9 4.89 37.68 -41.26
CA GLY A 9 3.84 37.08 -40.45
C GLY A 9 4.42 35.99 -39.55
N VAL A 10 4.58 36.30 -38.26
CA VAL A 10 4.91 35.30 -37.24
C VAL A 10 3.65 34.49 -36.95
N LEU A 11 3.56 33.29 -37.54
CA LEU A 11 2.52 32.33 -37.24
C LEU A 11 2.80 31.73 -35.85
N ALA A 12 2.17 32.27 -34.81
CA ALA A 12 2.25 31.70 -33.46
C ALA A 12 1.54 30.35 -33.43
N LEU A 13 2.30 29.26 -33.41
CA LEU A 13 1.79 27.92 -33.19
C LEU A 13 1.34 27.81 -31.72
N VAL A 14 0.05 28.06 -31.47
CA VAL A 14 -0.55 27.83 -30.15
C VAL A 14 -0.67 26.32 -29.95
N ALA A 15 0.35 25.70 -29.37
CA ALA A 15 0.27 24.33 -28.89
C ALA A 15 -0.80 24.28 -27.79
N ARG A 16 -1.94 23.66 -28.07
CA ARG A 16 -2.94 23.35 -27.04
C ARG A 16 -2.32 22.37 -26.07
N VAL A 17 -1.89 22.85 -24.91
CA VAL A 17 -1.57 21.98 -23.77
C VAL A 17 -2.88 21.33 -23.34
N SER A 18 -3.13 20.09 -23.73
CA SER A 18 -4.26 19.34 -23.18
C SER A 18 -3.96 19.06 -21.71
N ALA A 19 -4.92 19.33 -20.82
CA ALA A 19 -4.80 18.94 -19.42
C ALA A 19 -4.47 17.44 -19.31
N ALA A 20 -3.61 17.08 -18.36
CA ALA A 20 -3.34 15.68 -18.08
C ALA A 20 -4.65 14.96 -17.74
N PRO A 21 -4.88 13.73 -18.23
CA PRO A 21 -6.09 12.98 -17.94
C PRO A 21 -6.24 12.75 -16.43
N SER A 22 -7.46 12.88 -15.91
CA SER A 22 -7.79 12.60 -14.51
C SER A 22 -7.49 11.14 -14.11
N PRO A 23 -7.22 10.83 -12.84
CA PRO A 23 -7.01 9.46 -12.36
C PRO A 23 -8.12 8.47 -12.78
N ASP A 24 -9.38 8.89 -12.72
CA ASP A 24 -10.52 8.05 -13.13
C ASP A 24 -10.48 7.72 -14.64
N ALA A 25 -10.11 8.70 -15.46
CA ALA A 25 -9.93 8.50 -16.90
C ALA A 25 -8.73 7.59 -17.21
N LEU A 26 -7.66 7.65 -16.41
CA LEU A 26 -6.50 6.76 -16.52
C LEU A 26 -6.84 5.32 -16.11
N LEU A 27 -7.66 5.16 -15.06
CA LEU A 27 -8.16 3.87 -14.60
C LEU A 27 -9.14 3.23 -15.60
N ALA A 28 -10.04 4.03 -16.18
CA ALA A 28 -11.00 3.57 -17.19
C ALA A 28 -10.35 3.08 -18.48
N ARG A 29 -9.13 3.54 -18.79
CA ARG A 29 -8.34 3.11 -19.96
C ARG A 29 -7.35 1.98 -19.64
N ALA A 30 -7.21 1.61 -18.37
CA ALA A 30 -6.27 0.59 -17.96
C ALA A 30 -6.73 -0.80 -18.44
N PRO A 31 -5.81 -1.66 -18.91
CA PRO A 31 -6.16 -3.02 -19.26
C PRO A 31 -6.60 -3.82 -18.02
N PRO A 32 -7.37 -4.90 -18.20
CA PRO A 32 -7.68 -5.81 -17.10
C PRO A 32 -6.42 -6.41 -16.48
N VAL A 33 -6.39 -6.48 -15.16
CA VAL A 33 -5.26 -7.02 -14.40
C VAL A 33 -5.13 -8.52 -14.62
N GLN A 34 -3.92 -8.99 -14.91
CA GLN A 34 -3.61 -10.41 -15.04
C GLN A 34 -3.53 -11.07 -13.66
N ILE A 35 -4.47 -11.95 -13.34
CA ILE A 35 -4.49 -12.67 -12.06
C ILE A 35 -3.52 -13.86 -12.14
N LYS A 36 -2.57 -13.90 -11.21
CA LYS A 36 -1.60 -14.99 -11.05
C LYS A 36 -1.77 -15.60 -9.67
N THR A 37 -1.97 -16.91 -9.62
CA THR A 37 -2.04 -17.64 -8.36
C THR A 37 -0.68 -18.26 -8.04
N LEU A 38 -0.28 -18.22 -6.78
CA LEU A 38 0.96 -18.79 -6.29
C LEU A 38 0.67 -19.97 -5.37
N SER A 39 1.31 -21.10 -5.66
CA SER A 39 1.36 -22.27 -4.79
C SER A 39 2.54 -22.19 -3.82
N ALA A 40 2.48 -22.98 -2.75
CA ALA A 40 3.58 -23.12 -1.80
C ALA A 40 4.91 -23.51 -2.49
N THR A 41 4.86 -24.37 -3.51
CA THR A 41 6.06 -24.80 -4.25
C THR A 41 6.71 -23.64 -5.03
N GLN A 42 5.92 -22.72 -5.56
CA GLN A 42 6.43 -21.54 -6.28
C GLN A 42 7.04 -20.50 -5.33
N ILE A 43 6.56 -20.47 -4.08
CA ILE A 43 7.00 -19.55 -3.03
C ILE A 43 8.23 -20.10 -2.27
N ALA A 44 8.34 -21.42 -2.13
CA ALA A 44 9.37 -22.10 -1.33
C ALA A 44 10.82 -21.60 -1.55
N PRO A 45 11.29 -21.31 -2.79
CA PRO A 45 12.65 -20.82 -3.02
C PRO A 45 12.95 -19.43 -2.44
N PHE A 46 11.93 -18.71 -1.97
CA PHE A 46 12.00 -17.31 -1.57
C PHE A 46 11.66 -17.08 -0.08
N LEU A 47 11.25 -18.09 0.67
CA LEU A 47 10.72 -17.95 2.04
C LEU A 47 11.65 -17.21 3.03
N ASN A 48 12.97 -17.23 2.79
CA ASN A 48 13.99 -16.63 3.64
C ASN A 48 14.66 -15.39 3.01
N LYS A 49 14.09 -14.83 1.94
CA LYS A 49 14.66 -13.66 1.26
C LYS A 49 13.94 -12.39 1.72
N ALA A 50 14.56 -11.66 2.64
CA ALA A 50 14.18 -10.28 2.90
C ALA A 50 14.50 -9.41 1.67
N ASN A 51 13.66 -8.43 1.36
CA ASN A 51 14.02 -7.39 0.39
C ASN A 51 14.56 -6.15 1.12
N ALA A 52 15.51 -5.47 0.48
CA ALA A 52 16.09 -4.24 1.00
C ALA A 52 15.16 -3.05 0.71
N PRO A 53 14.98 -2.12 1.66
CA PRO A 53 14.28 -0.86 1.41
C PRO A 53 15.09 0.03 0.47
N PHE A 54 14.39 0.94 -0.20
CA PHE A 54 14.98 2.01 -0.97
C PHE A 54 14.23 3.32 -0.69
N SER A 55 14.99 4.40 -0.53
CA SER A 55 14.45 5.75 -0.36
C SER A 55 15.05 6.64 -1.43
N PRO A 56 14.23 7.28 -2.29
CA PRO A 56 14.73 8.16 -3.34
C PRO A 56 15.29 9.48 -2.77
N ASN A 57 14.86 9.88 -1.56
CA ASN A 57 15.30 11.08 -0.86
C ASN A 57 15.62 10.75 0.61
N SER A 58 16.90 10.77 0.98
CA SER A 58 17.41 10.39 2.30
C SER A 58 17.27 11.47 3.38
N SER A 59 16.27 12.36 3.30
CA SER A 59 16.01 13.33 4.38
C SER A 59 15.17 12.71 5.49
N LEU A 60 15.84 12.42 6.61
CA LEU A 60 15.23 12.10 7.89
C LEU A 60 14.46 13.35 8.37
N SER A 61 13.14 13.28 8.47
CA SER A 61 12.42 14.16 9.41
C SER A 61 11.39 13.34 10.19
N ALA A 62 11.70 13.19 11.47
CA ALA A 62 10.72 12.87 12.50
C ALA A 62 10.17 14.21 12.99
N ARG A 63 8.86 14.43 12.94
CA ARG A 63 8.20 15.47 13.73
C ARG A 63 6.80 15.02 14.18
N ASP A 64 6.52 15.48 15.39
CA ASP A 64 5.52 15.04 16.35
C ASP A 64 4.07 15.37 16.01
N SER A 65 3.23 14.75 16.83
CA SER A 65 1.78 14.60 16.91
C SER A 65 0.98 15.90 17.04
N GLU A 66 -0.23 15.88 16.48
CA GLU A 66 -1.38 16.63 17.00
C GLU A 66 -2.63 15.73 16.98
N GLU A 67 -3.35 15.66 18.11
CA GLU A 67 -4.59 14.92 18.31
C GLU A 67 -5.81 15.82 18.04
N PRO A 68 -6.90 15.24 17.49
CA PRO A 68 -8.16 15.36 18.22
C PRO A 68 -8.89 14.02 18.35
N SER A 69 -9.30 13.76 19.59
CA SER A 69 -10.12 12.65 20.04
C SER A 69 -11.58 12.84 19.63
N ASP A 70 -12.08 11.93 18.79
CA ASP A 70 -13.50 11.63 18.66
C ASP A 70 -13.70 10.14 18.92
N ARG A 71 -14.49 9.79 19.95
CA ARG A 71 -14.86 8.40 20.25
C ARG A 71 -15.83 7.89 19.19
N LEU A 72 -15.30 7.36 18.09
CA LEU A 72 -16.09 6.57 17.15
C LEU A 72 -16.32 5.18 17.74
N THR A 73 -17.58 4.82 17.99
CA THR A 73 -18.00 3.47 18.42
C THR A 73 -18.02 2.50 17.23
N SER A 74 -16.95 2.46 16.43
CA SER A 74 -16.75 1.35 15.50
C SER A 74 -16.14 0.17 16.26
N ARG A 75 -16.54 -1.04 15.91
CA ARG A 75 -15.97 -2.28 16.48
C ARG A 75 -14.46 -2.38 16.26
N THR A 76 -13.93 -1.71 15.24
CA THR A 76 -12.53 -1.80 14.79
C THR A 76 -11.67 -0.60 15.22
N ILE A 77 -12.25 0.35 15.97
CA ILE A 77 -11.48 1.38 16.70
C ILE A 77 -11.24 0.84 18.10
N VAL A 78 -9.98 0.79 18.52
CA VAL A 78 -9.57 0.13 19.76
C VAL A 78 -9.42 1.18 20.85
N GLY A 79 -10.54 1.47 21.51
CA GLY A 79 -10.57 2.49 22.57
C GLY A 79 -10.80 3.89 22.00
N THR A 80 -9.77 4.74 22.04
CA THR A 80 -9.84 6.09 21.46
C THR A 80 -9.32 6.04 20.04
N ASP A 81 -9.92 6.78 19.12
CA ASP A 81 -9.40 6.90 17.75
C ASP A 81 -8.09 7.71 17.77
N ASN A 82 -6.95 7.03 17.63
CA ASN A 82 -5.60 7.61 17.65
C ASN A 82 -5.06 7.90 16.25
N ARG A 83 -5.92 7.90 15.23
CA ARG A 83 -5.54 8.21 13.85
C ARG A 83 -5.44 9.73 13.65
N VAL A 84 -4.30 10.16 13.14
CA VAL A 84 -4.00 11.57 12.84
C VAL A 84 -3.86 11.78 11.33
N LEU A 85 -4.43 12.88 10.81
CA LEU A 85 -4.27 13.28 9.41
C LEU A 85 -2.77 13.45 9.08
N TRP A 86 -2.30 12.87 7.98
CA TRP A 86 -0.88 12.85 7.65
C TRP A 86 -0.55 13.42 6.26
N PRO A 87 -0.38 14.74 6.10
CA PRO A 87 -0.24 15.35 4.79
C PRO A 87 1.13 15.14 4.14
N SER A 88 2.19 14.76 4.85
CA SER A 88 3.53 14.71 4.25
C SER A 88 3.65 13.61 3.18
N PRO A 89 4.19 13.93 1.98
CA PRO A 89 4.54 12.93 0.97
C PRO A 89 5.92 12.31 1.20
N ASP A 90 6.64 12.64 2.27
CA ASP A 90 8.03 12.22 2.44
C ASP A 90 8.12 10.72 2.73
N TYR A 91 9.25 10.10 2.37
CA TYR A 91 9.50 8.70 2.69
C TYR A 91 9.48 8.49 4.22
N PRO A 92 8.71 7.53 4.75
CA PRO A 92 8.18 6.36 4.04
C PRO A 92 6.76 6.48 3.48
N TYR A 93 6.07 7.60 3.70
CA TYR A 93 4.67 7.79 3.29
C TYR A 93 4.51 8.00 1.78
N SER A 94 5.57 8.43 1.08
CA SER A 94 5.66 8.36 -0.39
C SER A 94 5.42 6.95 -0.93
N ALA A 95 5.83 5.92 -0.17
CA ALA A 95 5.72 4.51 -0.54
C ALA A 95 4.36 3.90 -0.16
N VAL A 96 3.46 4.64 0.48
CA VAL A 96 2.10 4.20 0.80
C VAL A 96 1.12 4.99 -0.06
N GLY A 97 0.08 4.35 -0.58
CA GLY A 97 -0.83 4.99 -1.53
C GLY A 97 -2.25 4.47 -1.49
N LYS A 98 -3.15 5.27 -2.06
CA LYS A 98 -4.53 4.87 -2.30
C LYS A 98 -4.57 3.94 -3.50
N LEU A 99 -5.20 2.80 -3.32
CA LEU A 99 -5.44 1.81 -4.36
C LEU A 99 -6.91 1.87 -4.77
N THR A 100 -7.15 2.19 -6.03
CA THR A 100 -8.49 2.30 -6.61
C THR A 100 -8.70 1.23 -7.66
N PHE A 101 -9.94 0.77 -7.79
CA PHE A 101 -10.31 -0.29 -8.72
C PHE A 101 -11.46 0.20 -9.60
N SER A 102 -11.59 -0.35 -10.81
CA SER A 102 -12.72 -0.04 -11.70
C SER A 102 -14.08 -0.46 -11.13
N SER A 103 -14.08 -1.33 -10.12
CA SER A 103 -15.23 -1.77 -9.37
C SER A 103 -14.82 -2.11 -7.94
N GLY A 104 -15.72 -1.97 -6.97
CA GLY A 104 -15.43 -2.26 -5.56
C GLY A 104 -14.83 -1.06 -4.79
N PRO A 105 -14.54 -1.25 -3.50
CA PRO A 105 -14.07 -0.17 -2.63
C PRO A 105 -12.60 0.19 -2.90
N ALA A 106 -12.22 1.43 -2.60
CA ALA A 106 -10.82 1.79 -2.51
C ALA A 106 -10.16 1.12 -1.30
N CYS A 107 -8.87 0.84 -1.43
CA CYS A 107 -8.01 0.28 -0.39
C CYS A 107 -6.72 1.09 -0.26
N THR A 108 -5.83 0.64 0.61
CA THR A 108 -4.47 1.13 0.73
C THR A 108 -3.48 0.09 0.16
N GLY A 109 -2.38 0.55 -0.41
CA GLY A 109 -1.27 -0.29 -0.85
C GLY A 109 0.08 0.27 -0.41
N THR A 110 1.08 -0.60 -0.36
CA THR A 110 2.45 -0.28 0.05
C THR A 110 3.45 -0.71 -1.00
N MET A 111 4.26 0.21 -1.51
CA MET A 111 5.39 -0.08 -2.39
C MET A 111 6.41 -0.93 -1.64
N ILE A 112 6.62 -2.14 -2.14
CA ILE A 112 7.60 -3.11 -1.64
C ILE A 112 8.71 -3.34 -2.65
N GLY A 113 8.62 -2.81 -3.86
CA GLY A 113 9.70 -2.89 -4.85
C GLY A 113 9.54 -1.80 -5.90
N ARG A 114 10.37 -1.86 -6.94
CA ARG A 114 10.40 -0.86 -8.02
C ARG A 114 9.03 -0.64 -8.67
N ARG A 115 8.25 -1.72 -8.82
CA ARG A 115 6.91 -1.72 -9.44
C ARG A 115 5.91 -2.59 -8.68
N HIS A 116 6.18 -2.92 -7.42
CA HIS A 116 5.41 -3.92 -6.66
C HIS A 116 4.74 -3.27 -5.46
N VAL A 117 3.44 -3.49 -5.33
CA VAL A 117 2.59 -2.98 -4.26
C VAL A 117 2.00 -4.13 -3.48
N ALA A 118 2.27 -4.22 -2.18
CA ALA A 118 1.57 -5.10 -1.26
C ALA A 118 0.21 -4.50 -0.87
N THR A 119 -0.83 -5.31 -0.83
CA THR A 119 -2.17 -4.96 -0.32
C THR A 119 -2.88 -6.23 0.17
N ALA A 120 -4.08 -6.10 0.74
CA ALA A 120 -4.85 -7.26 1.16
C ALA A 120 -5.54 -7.95 -0.03
N LYS A 121 -5.67 -9.27 -0.01
CA LYS A 121 -6.36 -10.01 -1.09
C LYS A 121 -7.85 -9.64 -1.14
N GLN A 122 -8.47 -9.43 0.01
CA GLN A 122 -9.88 -9.04 0.10
C GLN A 122 -10.18 -7.64 -0.46
N CYS A 123 -9.16 -6.83 -0.77
CA CYS A 123 -9.35 -5.58 -1.52
C CYS A 123 -9.68 -5.82 -2.98
N LEU A 124 -9.28 -6.98 -3.53
CA LEU A 124 -9.44 -7.24 -4.95
C LEU A 124 -10.93 -7.41 -5.28
N PRO A 125 -11.41 -6.81 -6.39
CA PRO A 125 -12.75 -7.07 -6.88
C PRO A 125 -12.93 -8.56 -7.22
N SER A 126 -14.17 -8.95 -7.54
CA SER A 126 -14.47 -10.34 -7.89
C SER A 126 -13.52 -10.87 -8.95
N LEU A 127 -12.85 -11.99 -8.66
CA LEU A 127 -11.93 -12.65 -9.59
C LEU A 127 -12.65 -13.30 -10.78
N SER A 128 -13.99 -13.34 -10.76
CA SER A 128 -14.84 -13.87 -11.84
C SER A 128 -15.09 -12.88 -12.97
N SER A 129 -14.63 -11.63 -12.85
CA SER A 129 -14.88 -10.58 -13.84
C SER A 129 -13.63 -9.72 -14.03
N PRO A 130 -13.39 -9.19 -15.25
CA PRO A 130 -12.25 -8.32 -15.48
C PRO A 130 -12.38 -7.02 -14.68
N TRP A 131 -11.28 -6.57 -14.10
CA TRP A 131 -11.17 -5.29 -13.41
C TRP A 131 -9.80 -4.68 -13.66
N SER A 132 -9.73 -3.36 -13.59
CA SER A 132 -8.48 -2.61 -13.59
C SER A 132 -8.24 -1.99 -12.21
N ALA A 133 -6.99 -1.64 -11.93
CA ALA A 133 -6.63 -0.96 -10.69
C ALA A 133 -5.58 0.12 -10.95
N ARG A 134 -5.57 1.14 -10.10
CA ARG A 134 -4.62 2.25 -10.13
C ARG A 134 -4.12 2.55 -8.73
N PHE A 135 -2.80 2.59 -8.60
CA PHE A 135 -2.12 2.94 -7.37
C PHE A 135 -1.63 4.39 -7.44
N ALA A 136 -2.07 5.18 -6.46
CA ALA A 136 -1.74 6.58 -6.30
C ALA A 136 -0.94 6.78 -5.00
N PRO A 137 0.41 6.80 -5.06
CA PRO A 137 1.25 7.05 -3.89
C PRO A 137 0.93 8.40 -3.26
N SER A 138 0.83 8.40 -1.93
CA SER A 138 0.63 9.62 -1.15
C SER A 138 -0.58 10.45 -1.61
N TYR A 139 -1.65 9.81 -2.10
CA TYR A 139 -2.87 10.51 -2.56
C TYR A 139 -3.40 11.52 -1.54
N TYR A 140 -3.63 12.77 -1.94
CA TYR A 140 -4.16 13.82 -1.06
C TYR A 140 -5.09 14.72 -1.88
N ASP A 141 -6.39 14.43 -1.82
CA ASP A 141 -7.43 15.07 -2.66
C ASP A 141 -7.14 15.00 -4.17
N GLY A 142 -6.23 14.12 -4.58
CA GLY A 142 -5.69 14.02 -5.94
C GLY A 142 -4.34 13.30 -5.96
N GLU A 143 -3.92 12.89 -7.17
CA GLU A 143 -2.59 12.35 -7.39
C GLU A 143 -1.55 13.47 -7.37
N ARG A 144 -0.60 13.41 -6.44
CA ARG A 144 0.47 14.41 -6.31
C ARG A 144 1.86 13.90 -6.67
N LEU A 145 2.08 12.59 -6.61
CA LEU A 145 3.32 11.92 -7.05
C LEU A 145 3.11 11.14 -8.36
N GLY A 146 2.03 11.45 -9.09
CA GLY A 146 1.51 10.61 -10.15
C GLY A 146 0.94 9.30 -9.62
N GLY A 147 0.74 8.34 -10.51
CA GLY A 147 0.24 7.01 -10.19
C GLY A 147 0.39 6.07 -11.38
N SER A 148 0.32 4.77 -11.12
CA SER A 148 0.45 3.73 -12.15
C SER A 148 -0.72 2.78 -12.11
N ASN A 149 -1.10 2.31 -13.30
CA ASN A 149 -2.07 1.25 -13.44
C ASN A 149 -1.43 -0.10 -13.10
N ALA A 150 -2.24 -1.02 -12.56
CA ALA A 150 -1.86 -2.40 -12.33
C ALA A 150 -1.91 -3.19 -13.65
N ILE A 151 -0.94 -4.09 -13.84
CA ILE A 151 -0.87 -5.00 -14.99
C ILE A 151 -1.02 -6.47 -14.59
N ALA A 152 -0.63 -6.81 -13.38
CA ALA A 152 -0.78 -8.15 -12.83
C ALA A 152 -1.01 -8.10 -11.31
N VAL A 153 -1.56 -9.18 -10.77
CA VAL A 153 -1.66 -9.39 -9.33
C VAL A 153 -1.28 -10.83 -9.00
N PHE A 154 -0.46 -11.02 -7.97
CA PHE A 154 -0.16 -12.32 -7.38
C PHE A 154 -0.98 -12.51 -6.12
N ILE A 155 -1.66 -13.65 -6.02
CA ILE A 155 -2.47 -14.06 -4.86
C ILE A 155 -2.17 -15.51 -4.48
N PRO A 156 -2.42 -15.93 -3.23
CA PRO A 156 -2.30 -17.34 -2.85
C PRO A 156 -3.35 -18.20 -3.56
N ASN A 157 -2.94 -19.37 -4.07
CA ASN A 157 -3.79 -20.26 -4.86
C ASN A 157 -4.80 -21.07 -4.03
N SER A 158 -4.50 -21.37 -2.76
CA SER A 158 -5.37 -21.96 -1.73
C SER A 158 -4.54 -22.23 -0.47
N LEU A 159 -4.13 -21.17 0.22
CA LEU A 159 -3.33 -21.30 1.45
C LEU A 159 -4.12 -21.04 2.73
N THR A 160 -5.38 -20.61 2.62
CA THR A 160 -6.15 -20.06 3.74
C THR A 160 -6.56 -21.17 4.72
N PRO A 161 -5.94 -21.26 5.91
CA PRO A 161 -6.48 -22.10 6.97
C PRO A 161 -7.84 -21.54 7.40
N VAL A 162 -8.70 -22.39 7.97
CA VAL A 162 -9.99 -21.92 8.50
C VAL A 162 -9.80 -21.03 9.74
N GLY A 163 -10.72 -20.09 9.95
CA GLY A 163 -10.72 -19.21 11.13
C GLY A 163 -9.63 -18.13 11.09
N VAL A 164 -9.18 -17.69 12.27
CA VAL A 164 -8.23 -16.55 12.42
C VAL A 164 -6.93 -16.76 11.65
N CYS A 165 -6.47 -18.00 11.54
CA CYS A 165 -5.26 -18.32 10.78
C CYS A 165 -5.38 -18.04 9.28
N GLY A 166 -6.60 -17.94 8.74
CA GLY A 166 -6.87 -17.52 7.37
C GLY A 166 -6.35 -16.13 7.05
N TYR A 167 -6.39 -15.20 8.02
CA TYR A 167 -6.00 -13.80 7.81
C TYR A 167 -4.52 -13.64 7.46
N LYS A 168 -3.66 -14.59 7.85
CA LYS A 168 -2.23 -14.55 7.48
C LYS A 168 -2.01 -14.65 5.97
N GLU A 169 -2.95 -15.26 5.25
CA GLU A 169 -2.92 -15.43 3.80
C GLU A 169 -3.76 -14.39 3.04
N ASP A 170 -4.26 -13.36 3.71
CA ASP A 170 -5.00 -12.26 3.08
C ASP A 170 -4.06 -11.21 2.47
N TRP A 171 -3.15 -11.66 1.60
CA TRP A 171 -2.19 -10.80 0.91
C TRP A 171 -2.34 -10.90 -0.60
N ALA A 172 -2.04 -9.79 -1.28
CA ALA A 172 -1.91 -9.68 -2.71
C ALA A 172 -0.72 -8.80 -3.06
N ILE A 173 -0.03 -9.12 -4.15
CA ILE A 173 1.07 -8.30 -4.68
C ILE A 173 0.67 -7.82 -6.07
N ILE A 174 0.40 -6.53 -6.19
CA ILE A 174 0.09 -5.86 -7.44
C ILE A 174 1.40 -5.48 -8.14
N VAL A 175 1.46 -5.75 -9.44
CA VAL A 175 2.52 -5.27 -10.32
C VAL A 175 2.01 -4.07 -11.10
N LEU A 176 2.75 -2.98 -11.02
CA LEU A 176 2.48 -1.74 -11.72
C LEU A 176 3.12 -1.75 -13.13
N ALA A 177 2.46 -1.06 -14.07
CA ALA A 177 3.01 -0.80 -15.40
C ALA A 177 4.33 -0.03 -15.32
N ASP A 178 4.34 1.02 -14.51
CA ASP A 178 5.47 1.93 -14.37
C ASP A 178 6.28 1.63 -13.09
N PRO A 179 7.62 1.62 -13.15
CA PRO A 179 8.49 1.39 -11.99
C PRO A 179 8.63 2.64 -11.11
N ILE A 180 7.51 3.19 -10.64
CA ILE A 180 7.46 4.45 -9.87
C ILE A 180 8.20 4.38 -8.52
N GLY A 181 8.57 3.17 -8.07
CA GLY A 181 9.44 2.92 -6.92
C GLY A 181 10.82 3.55 -7.06
N ASP A 182 11.37 3.56 -8.28
CA ASP A 182 12.71 4.09 -8.55
C ASP A 182 12.77 5.61 -8.48
N THR A 183 11.68 6.29 -8.88
CA THR A 183 11.71 7.71 -9.20
C THR A 183 10.85 8.59 -8.30
N ALA A 184 9.78 8.05 -7.71
CA ALA A 184 8.79 8.85 -6.99
C ALA A 184 8.59 8.40 -5.53
N THR A 185 8.57 7.10 -5.27
CA THR A 185 8.02 6.60 -4.01
C THR A 185 9.05 6.02 -3.06
N GLY A 186 10.11 5.40 -3.58
CA GLY A 186 10.87 4.41 -2.81
C GLY A 186 10.02 3.18 -2.51
N TRP A 187 10.56 2.29 -1.68
CA TRP A 187 9.82 1.13 -1.19
C TRP A 187 10.31 0.67 0.18
N PHE A 188 9.44 -0.04 0.87
CA PHE A 188 9.75 -0.71 2.13
C PHE A 188 10.56 -1.98 1.86
N GLY A 189 11.49 -2.27 2.77
CA GLY A 189 11.97 -3.64 2.93
C GLY A 189 10.84 -4.50 3.51
N SER A 190 11.03 -5.82 3.59
CA SER A 190 10.06 -6.70 4.24
C SER A 190 10.76 -7.68 5.17
N LYS A 191 10.13 -7.93 6.32
CA LYS A 191 10.66 -8.79 7.37
C LYS A 191 9.55 -9.55 8.07
N GLN A 192 9.83 -10.79 8.42
CA GLN A 192 9.02 -11.52 9.39
C GLN A 192 9.19 -10.92 10.78
N ILE A 193 8.10 -10.89 11.56
CA ILE A 193 8.14 -10.47 12.96
C ILE A 193 8.93 -11.49 13.80
N ASN A 194 9.81 -10.99 14.66
CA ASN A 194 10.34 -11.73 15.78
C ASN A 194 9.38 -11.56 16.96
N CYS A 195 8.42 -12.49 17.08
CA CYS A 195 7.34 -12.40 18.06
C CYS A 195 7.87 -12.29 19.50
N THR A 196 8.96 -12.97 19.84
CA THR A 196 9.58 -12.87 21.19
C THR A 196 10.12 -11.47 21.49
N ALA A 197 10.74 -10.82 20.51
CA ALA A 197 11.42 -9.54 20.71
C ALA A 197 10.55 -8.31 20.42
N GLN A 198 9.47 -8.46 19.66
CA GLN A 198 8.71 -7.32 19.10
C GLN A 198 7.23 -7.27 19.52
N ARG A 199 6.69 -8.33 20.14
CA ARG A 199 5.31 -8.29 20.69
C ARG A 199 5.25 -7.46 21.98
N ASN A 200 4.08 -6.92 22.28
CA ASN A 200 3.80 -6.12 23.48
C ASN A 200 4.71 -4.88 23.62
N ILE A 201 5.13 -4.30 22.50
CA ILE A 201 5.87 -3.05 22.43
C ILE A 201 5.06 -2.08 21.55
N ALA A 202 4.75 -0.91 22.10
CA ALA A 202 3.99 0.16 21.45
C ALA A 202 4.90 1.02 20.57
N ASN A 203 5.35 0.49 19.44
CA ASN A 203 6.29 1.17 18.54
C ASN A 203 5.98 0.99 17.05
N TRP A 204 4.83 0.41 16.73
CA TRP A 204 4.44 0.11 15.36
C TRP A 204 3.69 1.28 14.72
N PHE A 205 3.76 1.35 13.39
CA PHE A 205 3.16 2.42 12.60
C PHE A 205 2.21 1.84 11.56
N HIS A 206 1.10 2.55 11.32
CA HIS A 206 0.16 2.26 10.24
C HIS A 206 -0.25 3.55 9.53
N THR A 207 -0.53 3.47 8.23
CA THR A 207 -1.09 4.57 7.44
C THR A 207 -2.06 4.02 6.39
N GLY A 208 -3.15 4.74 6.12
CA GLY A 208 -4.09 4.39 5.05
C GLY A 208 -5.13 5.48 4.80
N TRP A 209 -6.10 5.21 3.93
CA TRP A 209 -7.15 6.15 3.53
C TRP A 209 -8.53 5.75 4.12
N PRO A 210 -8.82 6.12 5.38
CA PRO A 210 -10.08 5.75 6.03
C PRO A 210 -11.30 6.41 5.41
N ALA A 211 -12.30 5.61 5.06
CA ALA A 211 -13.57 6.06 4.48
C ALA A 211 -14.37 6.94 5.46
N ASP A 212 -14.29 6.67 6.76
CA ASP A 212 -14.96 7.46 7.81
C ASP A 212 -14.40 8.89 7.94
N LYS A 213 -13.17 9.12 7.46
CA LYS A 213 -12.57 10.46 7.34
C LYS A 213 -12.60 10.99 5.90
N GLY A 214 -13.52 10.47 5.08
CA GLY A 214 -13.75 10.90 3.69
C GLY A 214 -12.92 10.17 2.62
N GLY A 215 -11.97 9.31 3.00
CA GLY A 215 -11.23 8.43 2.08
C GLY A 215 -10.31 9.13 1.07
N ASN A 216 -10.15 10.44 1.13
CA ASN A 216 -9.34 11.23 0.17
C ASN A 216 -8.03 11.76 0.76
N ARG A 217 -7.81 11.57 2.06
CA ARG A 217 -6.59 11.96 2.75
C ARG A 217 -6.07 10.82 3.62
N PRO A 218 -4.74 10.67 3.74
CA PRO A 218 -4.14 9.63 4.55
C PRO A 218 -4.26 9.97 6.04
N TYR A 219 -4.51 8.95 6.84
CA TYR A 219 -4.40 9.01 8.28
C TYR A 219 -3.36 7.99 8.74
N ARG A 220 -2.57 8.40 9.72
CA ARG A 220 -1.51 7.61 10.34
C ARG A 220 -1.84 7.36 11.79
N GLN A 221 -1.44 6.20 12.29
CA GLN A 221 -1.35 5.92 13.72
C GLN A 221 0.06 5.43 14.05
N GLU A 222 0.55 5.84 15.20
CA GLU A 222 1.83 5.42 15.77
C GLU A 222 1.58 4.70 17.11
N ALA A 223 2.65 4.20 17.73
CA ALA A 223 2.60 3.52 19.02
C ALA A 223 1.62 2.34 19.06
N ILE A 224 1.38 1.70 17.91
CA ILE A 224 0.60 0.47 17.81
C ILE A 224 1.38 -0.66 18.51
N THR A 225 0.67 -1.58 19.13
CA THR A 225 1.16 -2.78 19.79
C THR A 225 0.70 -4.03 19.05
N VAL A 226 1.63 -4.92 18.72
CA VAL A 226 1.30 -6.29 18.31
C VAL A 226 1.16 -7.18 19.55
N THR A 227 0.01 -7.78 19.77
CA THR A 227 -0.30 -8.61 20.95
C THR A 227 -0.12 -10.11 20.70
N ARG A 228 -0.38 -10.57 19.47
CA ARG A 228 -0.24 -11.98 19.04
C ARG A 228 0.36 -12.05 17.63
N CYS A 229 1.27 -12.99 17.37
CA CYS A 229 2.01 -13.05 16.10
C CYS A 229 2.46 -14.45 15.63
N ASP A 230 2.24 -15.50 16.42
CA ASP A 230 2.78 -16.84 16.17
C ASP A 230 1.76 -17.97 16.38
N GLU A 231 0.47 -17.63 16.51
CA GLU A 231 -0.60 -18.59 16.84
C GLU A 231 -0.94 -19.57 15.69
N CYS A 232 -0.40 -19.35 14.49
CA CYS A 232 -0.80 -20.05 13.27
C CYS A 232 0.42 -20.55 12.48
N ALA A 233 1.25 -21.37 13.13
CA ALA A 233 2.58 -21.74 12.66
C ALA A 233 2.62 -22.27 11.19
N PRO A 234 3.69 -21.95 10.43
CA PRO A 234 4.71 -20.97 10.77
C PRO A 234 4.14 -19.53 10.69
N GLY A 235 4.50 -18.71 11.68
CA GLY A 235 4.01 -17.34 11.84
C GLY A 235 2.53 -17.25 12.22
N GLY A 236 1.88 -16.16 11.86
CA GLY A 236 0.45 -15.96 12.02
C GLY A 236 0.05 -14.57 11.55
N PRO A 237 -1.25 -14.23 11.57
CA PRO A 237 -1.65 -12.83 11.44
C PRO A 237 -1.15 -12.06 12.66
N LEU A 238 -0.86 -10.77 12.49
CA LEU A 238 -0.49 -9.90 13.61
C LEU A 238 -1.76 -9.32 14.21
N GLU A 239 -2.10 -9.72 15.43
CA GLU A 239 -3.17 -9.06 16.21
C GLU A 239 -2.63 -7.77 16.81
N THR A 240 -3.36 -6.67 16.66
CA THR A 240 -2.93 -5.33 17.05
C THR A 240 -4.05 -4.53 17.69
N ASP A 241 -3.66 -3.47 18.39
CA ASP A 241 -4.52 -2.38 18.86
C ASP A 241 -4.64 -1.23 17.83
N ALA A 242 -4.21 -1.43 16.58
CA ALA A 242 -4.34 -0.42 15.54
C ALA A 242 -5.81 -0.09 15.26
N ASP A 243 -6.12 1.17 15.08
CA ASP A 243 -7.37 1.70 14.58
C ASP A 243 -7.42 1.55 13.06
N VAL A 244 -8.26 0.65 12.58
CA VAL A 244 -8.40 0.34 11.16
C VAL A 244 -9.86 0.39 10.77
N LEU A 245 -10.17 1.14 9.72
CA LEU A 245 -11.50 1.18 9.12
C LEU A 245 -11.44 0.96 7.60
N ALA A 246 -12.62 0.80 7.00
CA ALA A 246 -12.75 0.61 5.55
C ALA A 246 -11.92 1.64 4.77
N GLY A 247 -11.19 1.19 3.75
CA GLY A 247 -10.24 2.01 2.99
C GLY A 247 -8.79 1.93 3.49
N GLN A 248 -8.57 1.65 4.79
CA GLN A 248 -7.22 1.40 5.32
C GLN A 248 -6.73 -0.04 5.12
N THR A 249 -7.64 -0.96 4.79
CA THR A 249 -7.32 -2.34 4.39
C THR A 249 -6.23 -2.36 3.31
N GLY A 250 -5.24 -3.23 3.50
CA GLY A 250 -4.03 -3.34 2.67
C GLY A 250 -2.90 -2.37 3.03
N GLY A 251 -3.14 -1.41 3.93
CA GLY A 251 -2.10 -0.49 4.40
C GLY A 251 -1.10 -1.16 5.35
N PRO A 252 0.12 -0.63 5.47
CA PRO A 252 1.23 -1.33 6.10
C PRO A 252 1.13 -1.31 7.62
N LEU A 253 1.60 -2.38 8.26
CA LEU A 253 2.17 -2.33 9.62
C LEU A 253 3.69 -2.40 9.47
N TRP A 254 4.40 -1.40 10.00
CA TRP A 254 5.83 -1.26 9.74
C TRP A 254 6.61 -0.76 10.95
N LEU A 255 7.92 -1.02 10.92
CA LEU A 255 8.90 -0.51 11.87
C LEU A 255 10.04 0.21 11.17
N TRP A 256 10.64 1.13 11.90
CA TRP A 256 11.96 1.65 11.60
C TRP A 256 13.01 0.78 12.30
N GLU A 257 13.94 0.22 11.53
CA GLU A 257 15.10 -0.49 12.07
C GLU A 257 16.38 -0.05 11.35
N ASN A 258 17.40 0.36 12.11
CA ASN A 258 18.73 0.68 11.58
C ASN A 258 18.71 1.66 10.39
N GLY A 259 17.91 2.73 10.48
CA GLY A 259 17.77 3.74 9.43
C GLY A 259 16.81 3.37 8.29
N SER A 260 16.28 2.15 8.30
CA SER A 260 15.50 1.56 7.21
C SER A 260 14.07 1.25 7.64
N ARG A 261 13.13 1.23 6.68
CA ARG A 261 11.70 0.98 6.96
C ARG A 261 11.29 -0.38 6.41
N TYR A 262 10.72 -1.20 7.28
CA TYR A 262 10.36 -2.58 6.96
C TYR A 262 8.87 -2.83 7.17
N LEU A 263 8.24 -3.40 6.15
CA LEU A 263 6.88 -3.92 6.19
C LEU A 263 6.87 -5.30 6.88
N TYR A 264 5.96 -5.46 7.84
CA TYR A 264 5.76 -6.70 8.59
C TYR A 264 4.37 -7.32 8.38
N GLY A 265 3.46 -6.57 7.79
CA GLY A 265 2.13 -7.05 7.45
C GLY A 265 1.28 -5.94 6.87
N MET A 266 0.08 -6.29 6.44
CA MET A 266 -0.89 -5.33 5.90
C MET A 266 -2.26 -5.50 6.52
N ALA A 267 -2.96 -4.40 6.75
CA ALA A 267 -4.26 -4.38 7.39
C ALA A 267 -5.22 -5.32 6.65
N SER A 268 -5.76 -6.31 7.35
CA SER A 268 -6.64 -7.33 6.77
C SER A 268 -8.01 -7.21 7.42
N TYR A 269 -8.22 -7.87 8.54
CA TYR A 269 -9.54 -8.02 9.15
C TYR A 269 -9.64 -7.29 10.48
N GLY A 270 -10.82 -6.75 10.79
CA GLY A 270 -11.10 -6.10 12.07
C GLY A 270 -12.15 -6.86 12.88
N ALA A 271 -11.92 -7.00 14.17
CA ALA A 271 -12.86 -7.55 15.14
C ALA A 271 -13.07 -6.57 16.30
N VAL A 272 -14.04 -6.87 17.18
CA VAL A 272 -14.28 -6.01 18.37
C VAL A 272 -13.01 -5.94 19.22
N GLY A 273 -12.45 -4.73 19.34
CA GLY A 273 -11.31 -4.42 20.20
C GLY A 273 -9.95 -4.91 19.70
N ARG A 274 -9.84 -5.31 18.43
CA ARG A 274 -8.57 -5.75 17.84
C ARG A 274 -8.62 -5.78 16.31
N ASN A 275 -7.48 -5.55 15.67
CA ASN A 275 -7.33 -5.66 14.23
C ASN A 275 -6.19 -6.61 13.85
N TYR A 276 -6.38 -7.33 12.75
CA TYR A 276 -5.45 -8.32 12.22
C TYR A 276 -4.76 -7.80 10.97
N PHE A 277 -3.45 -7.98 10.92
CA PHE A 277 -2.65 -7.73 9.74
C PHE A 277 -2.23 -9.07 9.13
N ALA A 278 -2.42 -9.21 7.82
CA ALA A 278 -1.92 -10.35 7.06
C ALA A 278 -0.39 -10.30 7.03
N SER A 279 0.23 -11.44 7.30
CA SER A 279 1.67 -11.58 7.47
C SER A 279 2.06 -13.04 7.39
N GLY A 280 3.36 -13.32 7.44
CA GLY A 280 3.88 -14.67 7.54
C GLY A 280 4.68 -15.09 6.31
N PRO A 281 5.35 -16.25 6.38
CA PRO A 281 6.41 -16.63 5.46
C PRO A 281 5.96 -16.72 4.00
N ASN A 282 4.71 -17.10 3.74
CA ASN A 282 4.17 -17.20 2.39
C ASN A 282 4.09 -15.85 1.69
N PHE A 283 3.65 -14.80 2.40
CA PHE A 283 3.68 -13.43 1.87
C PHE A 283 5.09 -13.03 1.46
N TYR A 284 6.08 -13.21 2.35
CA TYR A 284 7.46 -12.82 2.06
C TYR A 284 8.08 -13.61 0.91
N GLY A 285 7.81 -14.92 0.81
CA GLY A 285 8.25 -15.68 -0.35
C GLY A 285 7.53 -15.27 -1.65
N ALA A 286 6.27 -14.86 -1.57
CA ALA A 286 5.53 -14.36 -2.74
C ALA A 286 6.12 -13.05 -3.28
N ILE A 287 6.70 -12.21 -2.43
CA ILE A 287 7.46 -11.02 -2.85
C ILE A 287 8.61 -11.44 -3.78
N GLY A 288 9.42 -12.41 -3.35
CA GLY A 288 10.53 -12.90 -4.16
C GLY A 288 10.09 -13.53 -5.49
N ALA A 289 8.98 -14.28 -5.49
CA ALA A 289 8.40 -14.82 -6.71
C ALA A 289 7.91 -13.72 -7.66
N ALA A 290 7.27 -12.67 -7.13
CA ALA A 290 6.80 -11.54 -7.92
C ALA A 290 7.95 -10.74 -8.55
N TYR A 291 9.05 -10.53 -7.81
CA TYR A 291 10.25 -9.88 -8.36
C TYR A 291 10.91 -10.72 -9.46
N SER A 292 10.97 -12.03 -9.27
CA SER A 292 11.55 -12.92 -10.28
C SER A 292 10.75 -12.92 -11.58
N ALA A 293 9.42 -12.76 -11.50
CA ALA A 293 8.55 -12.71 -12.67
C ALA A 293 8.48 -11.30 -13.31
N TYR A 294 8.63 -10.25 -12.51
CA TYR A 294 8.57 -8.85 -12.93
C TYR A 294 9.66 -8.03 -12.23
N PRO A 295 10.87 -7.93 -12.80
CA PRO A 295 11.97 -7.18 -12.18
C PRO A 295 11.85 -5.64 -12.26
#